data_AF-A0A419RW25-F1
#
_entry.id   AF-A0A419RW25-F1
#
_cell.length_a   1.000
_cell.length_b   1.000
_cell.length_c   1.000
_cell.angle_alpha   90.00
_cell.angle_beta   90.00
_cell.angle_gamma   90.00
#
_symmetry.space_group_name_H-M   'P 1'
#
loop_
_entity.id
_entity.type
_entity.pdbx_description
1 polymer ?
#
loop_
_entity_poly.entity_id
_entity_poly.type
_entity_poly.pdbx_seq_one_letter_code
_entity_poly.pdbx_strand_id
1 'polypeptide(L)'
;MNSMSASNRFAPSLARAALFCAALSLTPIAVHAQDADPDDDDVIIVEGERIETADVRNTARDITVGSQATQSPLSRFQRPVCPGIWGMTQDNAQAVLDRIVFNALQANIPVAEEPDCGANVWVIVVDDAAATFERLQEEDSFLTRHLTSYQERKVRDQDSYALGWNLITTRNPETGVQLPTGWYATQGIVDAASAGLPPPGNEIRSMSRLTLGIRTDIELSVVLVERAALADIDSVALADYATMRLFAYTEPPSEDDPVATVLTLFNRNADDSRPLRMTAFDRAYLRALYRSSPTRPARIALGNISDAMETIDTP
;
A
#
# COMPACT_ATOMS: atom_id res chain seq x y z
N MET A 1 -64.53 -1.10 91.59
CA MET A 1 -65.44 -0.02 92.04
C MET A 1 -65.62 0.96 90.90
N ASN A 2 -66.88 1.13 90.48
CA ASN A 2 -67.59 2.36 90.08
C ASN A 2 -66.82 3.42 89.27
N SER A 3 -67.35 4.07 88.23
CA SER A 3 -68.66 4.09 87.59
C SER A 3 -68.57 5.14 86.47
N MET A 4 -69.44 5.02 85.46
CA MET A 4 -70.14 6.10 84.74
C MET A 4 -69.33 7.28 84.17
N SER A 5 -69.31 7.47 82.84
CA SER A 5 -70.40 7.96 81.97
C SER A 5 -70.41 9.48 81.83
N ALA A 6 -70.70 9.88 80.59
CA ALA A 6 -71.50 11.05 80.20
C ALA A 6 -70.74 12.26 79.64
N SER A 7 -70.56 12.20 78.32
CA SER A 7 -71.29 13.00 77.31
C SER A 7 -71.30 14.54 77.35
N ASN A 8 -71.26 15.05 76.11
CA ASN A 8 -71.87 16.27 75.58
C ASN A 8 -71.13 17.59 75.84
N ARG A 9 -71.19 18.59 74.97
CA ARG A 9 -71.49 18.80 73.53
C ARG A 9 -71.36 20.33 73.38
N PHE A 10 -71.24 20.78 72.12
CA PHE A 10 -71.58 22.15 71.64
C PHE A 10 -70.58 23.30 71.90
N ALA A 11 -69.90 23.68 70.79
CA ALA A 11 -69.83 25.00 70.10
C ALA A 11 -70.41 26.25 70.81
N PRO A 12 -70.05 27.52 70.47
CA PRO A 12 -69.51 28.05 69.19
C PRO A 12 -68.34 29.08 69.33
N SER A 13 -67.45 29.24 68.34
CA SER A 13 -67.43 30.29 67.28
C SER A 13 -67.54 31.75 67.76
N LEU A 14 -66.43 32.51 67.73
CA LEU A 14 -66.17 33.66 66.82
C LEU A 14 -65.01 34.56 67.29
N ALA A 15 -64.39 35.18 66.27
CA ALA A 15 -63.68 36.47 66.28
C ALA A 15 -62.19 36.53 66.70
N ARG A 16 -61.34 36.44 65.66
CA ARG A 16 -60.22 37.34 65.29
C ARG A 16 -59.48 38.10 66.42
N ALA A 17 -58.18 37.84 66.54
CA ALA A 17 -57.10 38.77 66.14
C ALA A 17 -55.70 38.24 66.50
N ALA A 18 -54.72 38.75 65.76
CA ALA A 18 -53.28 38.85 66.05
C ALA A 18 -52.32 37.76 65.52
N LEU A 19 -51.38 38.26 64.70
CA LEU A 19 -50.19 37.66 64.12
C LEU A 19 -49.23 37.10 65.18
N PHE A 20 -48.60 35.95 64.91
CA PHE A 20 -47.13 35.82 64.73
C PHE A 20 -46.71 34.36 64.45
N CYS A 21 -45.62 34.22 63.68
CA CYS A 21 -44.68 33.08 63.60
C CYS A 21 -45.00 31.79 62.81
N ALA A 22 -44.10 31.56 61.84
CA ALA A 22 -43.28 30.34 61.66
C ALA A 22 -43.84 29.15 60.86
N ALA A 23 -43.23 28.97 59.68
CA ALA A 23 -42.71 27.74 59.07
C ALA A 23 -43.60 26.48 59.06
N LEU A 24 -44.10 26.12 57.86
CA LEU A 24 -43.90 24.82 57.21
C LEU A 24 -44.55 24.88 55.81
N SER A 25 -43.78 25.21 54.76
CA SER A 25 -44.25 25.05 53.39
C SER A 25 -43.94 23.62 52.92
N LEU A 26 -45.00 22.79 52.83
CA LEU A 26 -44.99 21.57 52.03
C LEU A 26 -44.69 21.96 50.57
N THR A 27 -43.57 21.51 50.04
CA THR A 27 -43.31 21.52 48.61
C THR A 27 -43.99 20.31 47.95
N PRO A 28 -44.73 20.49 46.84
CA PRO A 28 -45.26 19.39 46.06
C PRO A 28 -44.10 18.65 45.38
N ILE A 29 -44.11 17.32 45.45
CA ILE A 29 -43.21 16.46 44.69
C ILE A 29 -43.61 16.60 43.22
N ALA A 30 -42.86 17.40 42.47
CA ALA A 30 -42.88 17.35 41.02
C ALA A 30 -42.20 16.04 40.60
N VAL A 31 -42.99 15.13 40.04
CA VAL A 31 -42.51 13.95 39.33
C VAL A 31 -41.80 14.46 38.08
N HIS A 32 -40.47 14.50 38.10
CA HIS A 32 -39.68 14.65 36.88
C HIS A 32 -39.72 13.33 36.13
N ALA A 33 -40.46 13.31 35.01
CA ALA A 33 -40.23 12.35 33.95
C ALA A 33 -38.78 12.54 33.48
N GLN A 34 -37.93 11.55 33.74
CA GLN A 34 -36.66 11.43 33.05
C GLN A 34 -36.98 10.86 31.67
N ASP A 35 -37.00 11.72 30.66
CA ASP A 35 -36.77 11.28 29.30
C ASP A 35 -35.35 10.72 29.27
N ALA A 36 -35.24 9.40 29.29
CA ALA A 36 -34.01 8.71 28.99
C ALA A 36 -33.80 8.81 27.49
N ASP A 37 -32.95 9.75 27.08
CA ASP A 37 -32.37 9.78 25.74
C ASP A 37 -31.50 8.51 25.61
N PRO A 38 -31.71 7.63 24.62
CA PRO A 38 -30.87 6.46 24.45
C PRO A 38 -29.49 6.91 23.96
N ASP A 39 -28.46 6.53 24.73
CA ASP A 39 -27.03 6.53 24.43
C ASP A 39 -26.66 6.90 22.98
N ASP A 40 -26.22 8.14 22.78
CA ASP A 40 -25.46 8.62 21.62
C ASP A 40 -23.94 8.42 21.84
N ASP A 41 -23.57 7.37 22.57
CA ASP A 41 -22.20 6.95 22.84
C ASP A 41 -21.86 5.74 21.95
N ASP A 42 -21.85 5.94 20.63
CA ASP A 42 -21.02 5.15 19.70
C ASP A 42 -21.04 5.72 18.27
N VAL A 43 -21.06 7.06 18.13
CA VAL A 43 -20.65 7.67 16.85
C VAL A 43 -19.13 7.66 16.80
N ILE A 44 -18.55 6.60 16.23
CA ILE A 44 -17.15 6.59 15.82
C ILE A 44 -17.02 7.59 14.66
N ILE A 45 -16.75 8.85 14.98
CA ILE A 45 -16.33 9.85 14.01
C ILE A 45 -14.91 9.47 13.61
N VAL A 46 -14.79 8.71 12.51
CA VAL A 46 -13.52 8.58 11.80
C VAL A 46 -13.28 9.94 11.14
N GLU A 47 -12.63 10.85 11.85
CA GLU A 47 -12.01 12.02 11.24
C GLU A 47 -10.93 11.48 10.29
N GLY A 48 -11.32 11.23 9.05
CA GLY A 48 -10.36 10.92 7.99
C GLY A 48 -9.46 12.13 7.85
N GLU A 49 -8.21 11.99 8.31
CA GLU A 49 -7.19 12.99 8.08
C GLU A 49 -7.13 13.25 6.57
N ARG A 50 -7.41 14.50 6.19
CA ARG A 50 -7.50 14.87 4.78
C ARG A 50 -6.08 14.88 4.22
N ILE A 51 -5.67 13.78 3.62
CA ILE A 51 -4.40 13.67 2.93
C ILE A 51 -4.38 14.68 1.78
N GLU A 52 -3.38 15.55 1.75
CA GLU A 52 -3.23 16.53 0.68
C GLU A 52 -2.82 15.84 -0.63
N THR A 53 -3.36 16.31 -1.76
CA THR A 53 -2.99 15.82 -3.11
C THR A 53 -1.47 15.92 -3.35
N ALA A 54 -0.82 16.91 -2.74
CA ALA A 54 0.63 17.07 -2.81
C ALA A 54 1.37 15.91 -2.15
N ASP A 55 0.91 15.49 -0.97
CA ASP A 55 1.50 14.42 -0.18
C ASP A 55 1.41 13.08 -0.92
N VAL A 56 0.23 12.74 -1.45
CA VAL A 56 0.04 11.57 -2.33
C VAL A 56 1.06 11.51 -3.47
N ARG A 57 1.29 12.65 -4.13
CA ARG A 57 2.24 12.70 -5.26
C ARG A 57 3.70 12.65 -4.82
N ASN A 58 4.01 13.17 -3.63
CA ASN A 58 5.35 13.14 -3.07
C ASN A 58 5.70 11.72 -2.63
N THR A 59 4.84 11.06 -1.86
CA THR A 59 4.99 9.65 -1.49
C THR A 59 5.11 8.77 -2.74
N ALA A 60 4.25 8.96 -3.74
CA ALA A 60 4.34 8.21 -5.00
C ALA A 60 5.69 8.38 -5.70
N ARG A 61 6.33 9.55 -5.61
CA ARG A 61 7.67 9.76 -6.16
C ARG A 61 8.74 9.15 -5.28
N ASP A 62 8.62 9.26 -3.96
CA ASP A 62 9.58 8.72 -3.00
C ASP A 62 9.70 7.20 -3.15
N ILE A 63 8.57 6.49 -3.13
CA ILE A 63 8.56 5.04 -3.25
C ILE A 63 8.90 4.55 -4.66
N THR A 64 8.96 5.40 -5.68
CA THR A 64 9.16 4.97 -7.08
C THR A 64 10.62 5.16 -7.50
N VAL A 65 11.30 4.06 -7.80
CA VAL A 65 12.69 4.11 -8.25
C VAL A 65 12.78 4.81 -9.61
N GLY A 66 13.63 5.85 -9.67
CA GLY A 66 13.83 6.64 -10.88
C GLY A 66 12.72 7.67 -11.18
N SER A 67 11.79 7.91 -10.24
CA SER A 67 10.69 8.89 -10.40
C SER A 67 11.16 10.30 -10.74
N GLN A 68 12.33 10.69 -10.25
CA GLN A 68 12.91 12.02 -10.46
C GLN A 68 13.57 12.19 -11.84
N ALA A 69 13.74 11.10 -12.59
CA ALA A 69 14.29 11.16 -13.94
C ALA A 69 13.24 11.74 -14.91
N THR A 70 13.55 12.92 -15.46
CA THR A 70 12.61 13.71 -16.27
C THR A 70 12.21 13.06 -17.60
N GLN A 71 13.01 12.11 -18.10
CA GLN A 71 12.83 11.42 -19.39
C GLN A 71 12.89 9.89 -19.25
N SER A 72 12.45 9.37 -18.10
CA SER A 72 12.36 7.92 -17.90
C SER A 72 10.90 7.49 -17.77
N PRO A 73 10.50 6.40 -18.44
CA PRO A 73 9.20 5.80 -18.24
C PRO A 73 9.18 5.04 -16.90
N LEU A 74 7.98 4.84 -16.34
CA LEU A 74 7.83 3.96 -15.19
C LEU A 74 8.00 2.50 -15.62
N SER A 75 8.72 1.74 -14.79
CA SER A 75 8.90 0.31 -15.01
C SER A 75 7.62 -0.45 -14.63
N ARG A 76 7.14 -1.32 -15.52
CA ARG A 76 5.98 -2.17 -15.29
C ARG A 76 6.07 -3.45 -16.13
N PHE A 77 5.31 -4.48 -15.79
CA PHE A 77 5.18 -5.64 -16.67
C PHE A 77 4.46 -5.27 -17.97
N GLN A 78 4.96 -5.75 -19.12
CA GLN A 78 4.26 -5.69 -20.41
C GLN A 78 3.73 -7.05 -20.87
N ARG A 79 4.16 -8.14 -20.21
CA ARG A 79 3.69 -9.50 -20.41
C ARG A 79 2.86 -9.95 -19.21
N PRO A 80 1.96 -10.94 -19.37
CA PRO A 80 1.22 -11.46 -18.23
C PRO A 80 2.14 -11.92 -17.10
N VAL A 81 1.72 -11.66 -15.86
CA VAL A 81 2.44 -12.09 -14.66
C VAL A 81 2.12 -13.54 -14.34
N CYS A 82 3.11 -14.26 -13.85
CA CYS A 82 3.07 -15.66 -13.47
C CYS A 82 3.69 -15.77 -12.07
N PRO A 83 2.89 -15.66 -11.00
CA PRO A 83 3.39 -15.72 -9.62
C PRO A 83 3.82 -17.13 -9.21
N GLY A 84 4.97 -17.23 -8.53
CA GLY A 84 5.46 -18.43 -7.88
C GLY A 84 5.78 -18.17 -6.41
N ILE A 85 5.39 -19.10 -5.54
CA ILE A 85 5.64 -19.03 -4.09
C ILE A 85 6.54 -20.19 -3.69
N TRP A 86 7.58 -19.92 -2.91
CA TRP A 86 8.50 -20.94 -2.41
C TRP A 86 8.75 -20.80 -0.90
N GLY A 87 9.04 -21.92 -0.23
CA GLY A 87 9.42 -21.92 1.19
C GLY A 87 8.26 -21.92 2.18
N MET A 88 7.03 -22.19 1.73
CA MET A 88 5.81 -22.27 2.54
C MET A 88 5.11 -23.63 2.39
N THR A 89 4.17 -23.93 3.31
CA THR A 89 3.24 -25.05 3.12
C THR A 89 2.30 -24.77 1.95
N GLN A 90 1.77 -25.82 1.32
CA GLN A 90 0.90 -25.69 0.15
C GLN A 90 -0.31 -24.79 0.40
N ASP A 91 -1.01 -24.97 1.53
CA ASP A 91 -2.20 -24.18 1.85
C ASP A 91 -1.89 -22.69 2.03
N ASN A 92 -0.79 -22.36 2.70
CA ASN A 92 -0.39 -20.96 2.89
C ASN A 92 0.12 -20.33 1.59
N ALA A 93 0.87 -21.10 0.79
CA ALA A 93 1.32 -20.66 -0.53
C ALA A 93 0.13 -20.35 -1.45
N GLN A 94 -0.90 -21.19 -1.45
CA GLN A 94 -2.11 -20.97 -2.25
C GLN A 94 -2.84 -19.70 -1.80
N ALA A 95 -3.00 -19.48 -0.49
CA ALA A 95 -3.66 -18.27 0.02
C ALA A 95 -2.92 -16.97 -0.37
N VAL A 96 -1.58 -16.98 -0.34
CA VAL A 96 -0.76 -15.86 -0.80
C VAL A 96 -0.90 -15.66 -2.31
N LEU A 97 -0.83 -16.74 -3.09
CA LEU A 97 -0.97 -16.71 -4.55
C LEU A 97 -2.32 -16.15 -4.97
N ASP A 98 -3.42 -16.65 -4.40
CA ASP A 98 -4.78 -16.22 -4.71
C ASP A 98 -4.95 -14.72 -4.45
N ARG A 99 -4.37 -14.22 -3.35
CA ARG A 99 -4.43 -12.80 -3.01
C ARG A 99 -3.59 -11.94 -3.96
N ILE A 100 -2.39 -12.38 -4.36
CA ILE A 100 -1.57 -11.68 -5.36
C ILE A 100 -2.30 -11.60 -6.71
N VAL A 101 -2.91 -12.71 -7.16
CA VAL A 101 -3.70 -12.76 -8.39
C VAL A 101 -4.91 -11.83 -8.29
N PHE A 102 -5.63 -11.86 -7.17
CA PHE A 102 -6.73 -10.93 -6.92
C PHE A 102 -6.28 -9.46 -7.05
N ASN A 103 -5.18 -9.08 -6.40
CA ASN A 103 -4.65 -7.72 -6.46
C ASN A 103 -4.22 -7.32 -7.88
N ALA A 104 -3.61 -8.25 -8.62
CA ALA A 104 -3.23 -8.05 -10.02
C ALA A 104 -4.46 -7.71 -10.89
N LEU A 105 -5.53 -8.50 -10.78
CA LEU A 105 -6.78 -8.28 -11.50
C LEU A 105 -7.43 -6.93 -11.13
N GLN A 106 -7.42 -6.56 -9.84
CA GLN A 106 -7.92 -5.26 -9.36
C GLN A 106 -7.15 -4.05 -9.92
N ALA A 107 -5.89 -4.26 -10.33
CA ALA A 107 -5.04 -3.25 -10.95
C ALA A 107 -5.03 -3.31 -12.49
N ASN A 108 -5.80 -4.23 -13.11
CA ASN A 108 -5.78 -4.52 -14.56
C ASN A 108 -4.42 -5.02 -15.06
N ILE A 109 -3.72 -5.78 -14.22
CA ILE A 109 -2.47 -6.45 -14.58
C ILE A 109 -2.84 -7.82 -15.17
N PRO A 110 -2.47 -8.12 -16.43
CA PRO A 110 -2.74 -9.43 -17.01
C PRO A 110 -2.02 -10.53 -16.23
N VAL A 111 -2.73 -11.61 -15.92
CA VAL A 111 -2.17 -12.82 -15.28
C VAL A 111 -2.17 -13.94 -16.31
N ALA A 112 -1.14 -14.77 -16.33
CA ALA A 112 -1.07 -15.91 -17.22
C ALA A 112 -2.14 -16.95 -16.87
N GLU A 113 -2.79 -17.52 -17.88
CA GLU A 113 -3.87 -18.50 -17.72
C GLU A 113 -3.34 -19.92 -17.48
N GLU A 114 -2.12 -20.20 -17.93
CA GLU A 114 -1.50 -21.52 -17.86
C GLU A 114 -0.83 -21.74 -16.50
N PRO A 115 -1.00 -22.90 -15.85
CA PRO A 115 -0.41 -23.18 -14.53
C PRO A 115 1.12 -23.27 -14.54
N ASP A 116 1.74 -23.67 -15.66
CA ASP A 116 3.19 -23.78 -15.84
C ASP A 116 3.76 -22.65 -16.72
N CYS A 117 3.24 -21.44 -16.56
CA CYS A 117 3.56 -20.26 -17.38
C CYS A 117 5.02 -19.74 -17.27
N GLY A 118 5.88 -20.37 -16.47
CA GLY A 118 7.24 -19.94 -16.21
C GLY A 118 7.28 -18.68 -15.34
N ALA A 119 7.33 -18.87 -14.02
CA ALA A 119 7.16 -17.78 -13.05
C ALA A 119 8.18 -16.63 -13.24
N ASN A 120 7.64 -15.42 -13.36
CA ASN A 120 8.37 -14.16 -13.48
C ASN A 120 8.19 -13.25 -12.26
N VAL A 121 7.48 -13.74 -11.26
CA VAL A 121 7.17 -13.03 -10.02
C VAL A 121 7.34 -14.05 -8.90
N TRP A 122 8.25 -13.80 -7.96
CA TRP A 122 8.62 -14.77 -6.93
C TRP A 122 8.48 -14.20 -5.52
N VAL A 123 7.76 -14.92 -4.66
CA VAL A 123 7.82 -14.75 -3.20
C VAL A 123 8.53 -15.97 -2.63
N ILE A 124 9.63 -15.75 -1.92
CA ILE A 124 10.50 -16.82 -1.42
C ILE A 124 10.69 -16.62 0.08
N VAL A 125 10.15 -17.54 0.89
CA VAL A 125 10.31 -17.52 2.34
C VAL A 125 11.58 -18.26 2.73
N VAL A 126 12.45 -17.58 3.47
CA VAL A 126 13.81 -18.04 3.81
C VAL A 126 14.10 -17.79 5.28
N ASP A 127 15.11 -18.43 5.85
CA ASP A 127 15.49 -18.19 7.24
C ASP A 127 16.33 -16.91 7.39
N ASP A 128 17.17 -16.61 6.40
CA ASP A 128 18.00 -15.40 6.32
C ASP A 128 17.98 -14.86 4.88
N ALA A 129 17.40 -13.67 4.70
CA ALA A 129 17.23 -13.06 3.39
C ALA A 129 18.55 -12.56 2.80
N ALA A 130 19.42 -11.98 3.62
CA ALA A 130 20.72 -11.46 3.17
C ALA A 130 21.65 -12.61 2.75
N ALA A 131 21.78 -13.65 3.57
CA ALA A 131 22.58 -14.83 3.25
C ALA A 131 22.03 -15.56 2.01
N THR A 132 20.71 -15.61 1.83
CA THR A 132 20.12 -16.20 0.62
C THR A 132 20.42 -15.36 -0.62
N PHE A 133 20.34 -14.03 -0.53
CA PHE A 133 20.69 -13.15 -1.64
C PHE A 133 22.15 -13.32 -2.07
N GLU A 134 23.10 -13.39 -1.12
CA GLU A 134 24.52 -13.64 -1.44
C GLU A 134 24.72 -15.00 -2.12
N ARG A 135 24.06 -16.05 -1.64
CA ARG A 135 24.13 -17.37 -2.28
C ARG A 135 23.57 -17.36 -3.71
N LEU A 136 22.46 -16.66 -3.96
CA LEU A 136 21.91 -16.52 -5.32
C LEU A 136 22.90 -15.84 -6.26
N GLN A 137 23.66 -14.86 -5.75
CA GLN A 137 24.72 -14.18 -6.50
C GLN A 137 25.91 -15.10 -6.78
N GLU A 138 26.37 -15.86 -5.79
CA GLU A 138 27.47 -16.83 -5.94
C GLU A 138 27.14 -17.95 -6.93
N GLU A 139 25.88 -18.37 -6.99
CA GLU A 139 25.39 -19.43 -7.88
C GLU A 139 25.06 -18.95 -9.30
N ASP A 140 25.26 -17.66 -9.64
CA ASP A 140 24.83 -17.03 -10.90
C ASP A 140 23.35 -17.31 -11.21
N SER A 141 22.50 -17.24 -10.17
CA SER A 141 21.09 -17.57 -10.28
C SER A 141 20.39 -16.67 -11.31
N PHE A 142 19.45 -17.23 -12.07
CA PHE A 142 18.61 -16.43 -12.98
C PHE A 142 17.83 -15.32 -12.25
N LEU A 143 17.63 -15.47 -10.94
CA LEU A 143 16.96 -14.48 -10.10
C LEU A 143 17.78 -13.19 -9.93
N THR A 144 19.10 -13.25 -10.09
CA THR A 144 20.00 -12.13 -9.76
C THR A 144 21.08 -11.83 -10.81
N ARG A 145 21.40 -12.76 -11.73
CA ARG A 145 22.47 -12.66 -12.75
C ARG A 145 22.44 -11.45 -13.70
N HIS A 146 21.36 -10.68 -13.71
CA HIS A 146 21.20 -9.48 -14.54
C HIS A 146 21.08 -8.20 -13.71
N LEU A 147 21.30 -8.28 -12.40
CA LEU A 147 21.46 -7.09 -11.57
C LEU A 147 22.76 -6.38 -11.95
N THR A 148 22.70 -5.05 -12.01
CA THR A 148 23.89 -4.22 -12.06
C THR A 148 24.51 -4.13 -10.67
N SER A 149 25.82 -3.82 -10.58
CA SER A 149 26.49 -3.63 -9.27
C SER A 149 25.84 -2.54 -8.40
N TYR A 150 25.16 -1.57 -9.02
CA TYR A 150 24.35 -0.58 -8.30
C TYR A 150 23.11 -1.21 -7.69
N GLN A 151 22.36 -2.01 -8.45
CA GLN A 151 21.17 -2.72 -7.96
C GLN A 151 21.53 -3.75 -6.88
N GLU A 152 22.63 -4.48 -7.04
CA GLU A 152 23.10 -5.42 -6.02
C GLU A 152 23.37 -4.73 -4.68
N ARG A 153 24.07 -3.58 -4.72
CA ARG A 153 24.32 -2.78 -3.53
C ARG A 153 23.01 -2.27 -2.92
N LYS A 154 22.11 -1.78 -3.76
CA LYS A 154 20.77 -1.35 -3.34
C LYS A 154 19.98 -2.45 -2.64
N VAL A 155 20.11 -3.72 -3.05
CA VAL A 155 19.48 -4.86 -2.35
C VAL A 155 20.14 -5.12 -1.00
N ARG A 156 21.48 -5.10 -0.93
CA ARG A 156 22.23 -5.28 0.32
C ARG A 156 21.95 -4.20 1.37
N ASP A 157 21.71 -2.98 0.91
CA ASP A 157 21.50 -1.82 1.79
C ASP A 157 20.05 -1.71 2.32
N GLN A 158 19.14 -2.63 1.97
CA GLN A 158 17.75 -2.59 2.46
C GLN A 158 17.68 -3.00 3.94
N ASP A 159 17.27 -2.08 4.81
CA ASP A 159 17.04 -2.35 6.23
C ASP A 159 15.62 -2.91 6.50
N SER A 160 15.40 -4.16 6.08
CA SER A 160 14.08 -4.80 6.09
C SER A 160 14.19 -6.30 6.41
N TYR A 161 13.11 -6.88 6.95
CA TYR A 161 12.93 -8.34 7.07
C TYR A 161 12.55 -8.99 5.73
N ALA A 162 12.27 -8.18 4.71
CA ALA A 162 12.01 -8.61 3.35
C ALA A 162 12.88 -7.83 2.35
N LEU A 163 13.63 -8.55 1.52
CA LEU A 163 14.47 -7.98 0.46
C LEU A 163 13.75 -8.09 -0.88
N GLY A 164 13.60 -6.98 -1.61
CA GLY A 164 12.86 -6.94 -2.86
C GLY A 164 13.63 -6.29 -4.01
N TRP A 165 13.63 -6.92 -5.18
CA TRP A 165 14.23 -6.36 -6.39
C TRP A 165 13.45 -6.71 -7.65
N ASN A 166 13.70 -5.92 -8.70
CA ASN A 166 13.11 -6.09 -10.03
C ASN A 166 14.23 -6.06 -11.07
N LEU A 167 14.23 -7.04 -11.98
CA LEU A 167 15.04 -7.01 -13.19
C LEU A 167 14.27 -6.26 -14.26
N ILE A 168 14.86 -5.17 -14.76
CA ILE A 168 14.24 -4.29 -15.74
C ILE A 168 15.07 -4.21 -17.02
N THR A 169 14.39 -4.05 -18.15
CA THR A 169 15.05 -3.77 -19.42
C THR A 169 14.43 -2.56 -20.09
N THR A 170 15.26 -1.74 -20.74
CA THR A 170 14.76 -0.68 -21.62
C THR A 170 14.52 -1.27 -23.00
N ARG A 171 13.32 -1.06 -23.54
CA ARG A 171 12.91 -1.59 -24.84
C ARG A 171 12.39 -0.51 -25.77
N ASN A 172 12.55 -0.75 -27.06
CA ASN A 172 11.84 -0.01 -28.09
C ASN A 172 10.33 -0.29 -27.93
N PRO A 173 9.48 0.75 -27.82
CA PRO A 173 8.06 0.56 -27.54
C PRO A 173 7.27 0.02 -28.73
N GLU A 174 7.78 0.17 -29.95
CA GLU A 174 7.13 -0.27 -31.19
C GLU A 174 7.52 -1.70 -31.57
N THR A 175 8.80 -2.06 -31.42
CA THR A 175 9.33 -3.38 -31.83
C THR A 175 9.49 -4.36 -30.67
N GLY A 176 9.53 -3.86 -29.42
CA GLY A 176 9.83 -4.67 -28.23
C GLY A 176 11.30 -5.09 -28.09
N VAL A 177 12.17 -4.70 -29.03
CA VAL A 177 13.59 -5.02 -28.99
C VAL A 177 14.25 -4.36 -27.79
N GLN A 178 15.04 -5.13 -27.04
CA GLN A 178 15.83 -4.63 -25.93
C GLN A 178 16.91 -3.69 -26.44
N LEU A 179 16.95 -2.50 -25.85
CA LEU A 179 17.99 -1.53 -26.11
C LEU A 179 19.19 -1.86 -25.22
N PRO A 180 20.41 -1.98 -25.79
CA PRO A 180 21.59 -2.22 -24.99
C PRO A 180 21.84 -1.02 -24.07
N THR A 181 22.34 -1.28 -22.87
CA THR A 181 22.70 -0.25 -21.87
C THR A 181 24.14 -0.45 -21.39
N GLY A 182 24.72 0.59 -20.79
CA GLY A 182 26.05 0.54 -20.17
C GLY A 182 27.16 0.06 -21.12
N TRP A 183 27.89 -0.99 -20.70
CA TRP A 183 28.98 -1.58 -21.47
C TRP A 183 28.54 -2.05 -22.86
N TYR A 184 27.43 -2.78 -22.96
CA TYR A 184 26.95 -3.31 -24.24
C TYR A 184 26.55 -2.20 -25.23
N ALA A 185 26.00 -1.09 -24.74
CA ALA A 185 25.71 0.07 -25.58
C ALA A 185 27.00 0.68 -26.15
N THR A 186 28.01 0.82 -25.29
CA THR A 186 29.32 1.37 -25.68
C THR A 186 30.02 0.46 -26.69
N GLN A 187 30.01 -0.85 -26.45
CA GLN A 187 30.59 -1.84 -27.35
C GLN A 187 29.90 -1.81 -28.72
N GLY A 188 28.57 -1.78 -28.77
CA GLY A 188 27.82 -1.71 -30.03
C GLY A 188 28.16 -0.47 -30.87
N ILE A 189 28.45 0.67 -30.23
CA ILE A 189 28.91 1.89 -30.92
C ILE A 189 30.31 1.69 -31.50
N VAL A 190 31.23 1.12 -30.73
CA VAL A 190 32.61 0.86 -31.17
C VAL A 190 32.64 -0.14 -32.33
N ASP A 191 31.87 -1.22 -32.24
CA ASP A 191 31.78 -2.25 -33.27
C ASP A 191 31.22 -1.66 -34.58
N ALA A 192 30.14 -0.88 -34.50
CA ALA A 192 29.57 -0.19 -35.67
C ALA A 192 30.59 0.77 -36.31
N ALA A 193 31.29 1.57 -35.51
CA ALA A 193 32.33 2.48 -36.00
C ALA A 193 33.47 1.72 -36.70
N SER A 194 33.90 0.58 -36.14
CA SER A 194 34.95 -0.27 -36.74
C SER A 194 34.54 -0.89 -38.08
N ALA A 195 33.24 -1.13 -38.27
CA ALA A 195 32.65 -1.64 -39.50
C ALA A 195 32.26 -0.55 -40.51
N GLY A 196 32.48 0.73 -40.21
CA GLY A 196 32.06 1.86 -41.05
C GLY A 196 30.53 2.05 -41.11
N LEU A 197 29.80 1.53 -40.12
CA LEU A 197 28.35 1.64 -39.99
C LEU A 197 27.97 2.80 -39.06
N PRO A 198 26.77 3.39 -39.22
CA PRO A 198 26.25 4.34 -38.24
C PRO A 198 26.07 3.66 -36.87
N PRO A 199 26.19 4.41 -35.76
CA PRO A 199 25.96 3.86 -34.43
C PRO A 199 24.55 3.28 -34.30
N PRO A 200 24.34 2.22 -33.51
CA PRO A 200 23.02 1.66 -33.29
C PRO A 200 22.08 2.73 -32.73
N GLY A 201 21.00 3.01 -33.45
CA GLY A 201 19.96 3.96 -33.07
C GLY A 201 18.70 3.26 -32.60
N ASN A 202 17.96 3.89 -31.69
CA ASN A 202 16.61 3.46 -31.37
C ASN A 202 15.62 4.06 -32.38
N GLU A 203 15.26 3.29 -33.40
CA GLU A 203 14.35 3.74 -34.46
C GLU A 203 12.89 3.76 -33.98
N ILE A 204 12.28 4.94 -34.00
CA ILE A 204 10.90 5.19 -33.58
C ILE A 204 10.22 6.13 -34.56
N ARG A 205 8.91 6.00 -34.73
CA ARG A 205 8.10 6.84 -35.62
C ARG A 205 7.76 8.20 -35.00
N SER A 206 7.67 8.27 -33.68
CA SER A 206 7.33 9.51 -32.98
C SER A 206 7.87 9.54 -31.55
N MET A 207 8.30 10.73 -31.13
CA MET A 207 8.59 11.05 -29.73
C MET A 207 8.19 12.50 -29.44
N SER A 208 7.84 12.78 -28.19
CA SER A 208 7.51 14.13 -27.74
C SER A 208 7.84 14.28 -26.26
N ARG A 209 7.58 15.47 -25.70
CA ARG A 209 7.69 15.70 -24.24
C ARG A 209 6.68 14.90 -23.41
N LEU A 210 5.66 14.31 -24.06
CA LEU A 210 4.57 13.54 -23.42
C LEU A 210 4.64 12.05 -23.74
N THR A 211 5.47 11.65 -24.71
CA THR A 211 5.61 10.28 -25.21
C THR A 211 7.08 10.00 -25.50
N LEU A 212 7.69 9.15 -24.69
CA LEU A 212 9.08 8.75 -24.82
C LEU A 212 9.25 7.73 -25.94
N GLY A 213 10.44 7.73 -26.55
CA GLY A 213 10.85 6.72 -27.53
C GLY A 213 11.22 5.37 -26.94
N ILE A 214 11.06 5.20 -25.63
CA ILE A 214 11.46 4.02 -24.87
C ILE A 214 10.35 3.65 -23.89
N ARG A 215 10.32 2.38 -23.51
CA ARG A 215 9.60 1.89 -22.32
C ARG A 215 10.55 1.05 -21.47
N THR A 216 10.20 0.87 -20.19
CA THR A 216 10.95 0.00 -19.29
C THR A 216 10.06 -1.15 -18.85
N ASP A 217 10.49 -2.36 -19.17
CA ASP A 217 9.74 -3.59 -18.91
C ASP A 217 10.35 -4.25 -17.66
N ILE A 218 9.50 -4.60 -16.69
CA ILE A 218 9.89 -5.52 -15.62
C ILE A 218 9.88 -6.93 -16.23
N GLU A 219 11.02 -7.61 -16.17
CA GLU A 219 11.21 -8.96 -16.69
C GLU A 219 11.00 -10.03 -15.64
N LEU A 220 11.45 -9.72 -14.41
CA LEU A 220 11.40 -10.59 -13.24
C LEU A 220 11.27 -9.71 -11.99
N SER A 221 10.48 -10.15 -11.02
CA SER A 221 10.43 -9.55 -9.69
C SER A 221 10.60 -10.63 -8.61
N VAL A 222 11.34 -10.31 -7.56
CA VAL A 222 11.60 -11.23 -6.45
C VAL A 222 11.43 -10.49 -5.13
N VAL A 223 10.80 -11.17 -4.17
CA VAL A 223 10.76 -10.78 -2.76
C VAL A 223 11.21 -11.98 -1.94
N LEU A 224 12.33 -11.82 -1.23
CA LEU A 224 12.74 -12.74 -0.17
C LEU A 224 12.12 -12.24 1.14
N VAL A 225 11.54 -13.14 1.94
CA VAL A 225 10.97 -12.78 3.25
C VAL A 225 11.54 -13.71 4.32
N GLU A 226 12.04 -13.12 5.41
CA GLU A 226 12.49 -13.88 6.57
C GLU A 226 11.31 -14.57 7.26
N ARG A 227 11.43 -15.88 7.48
CA ARG A 227 10.40 -16.71 8.12
C ARG A 227 10.03 -16.21 9.50
N ALA A 228 11.00 -15.70 10.25
CA ALA A 228 10.78 -15.16 11.59
C ALA A 228 9.82 -13.95 11.58
N ALA A 229 9.85 -13.14 10.52
CA ALA A 229 8.97 -11.98 10.37
C ALA A 229 7.53 -12.35 10.00
N LEU A 230 7.25 -13.62 9.70
CA LEU A 230 5.91 -14.09 9.36
C LEU A 230 5.12 -14.62 10.57
N ALA A 231 5.70 -14.66 11.77
CA ALA A 231 5.06 -15.27 12.95
C ALA A 231 3.69 -14.65 13.28
N ASP A 232 3.58 -13.33 13.16
CA ASP A 232 2.37 -12.56 13.46
C ASP A 232 1.74 -11.93 12.20
N ILE A 233 2.14 -12.39 11.01
CA ILE A 233 1.71 -11.85 9.73
C ILE A 233 0.88 -12.90 8.99
N ASP A 234 -0.37 -12.56 8.68
CA ASP A 234 -1.21 -13.45 7.87
C ASP A 234 -0.83 -13.43 6.38
N SER A 235 -1.33 -14.42 5.65
CA SER A 235 -1.08 -14.58 4.20
C SER A 235 -1.56 -13.39 3.37
N VAL A 236 -2.58 -12.65 3.84
CA VAL A 236 -3.12 -11.50 3.12
C VAL A 236 -2.18 -10.32 3.23
N ALA A 237 -1.61 -10.06 4.42
CA ALA A 237 -0.60 -9.02 4.65
C ALA A 237 0.66 -9.26 3.81
N LEU A 238 1.16 -10.50 3.84
CA LEU A 238 2.31 -10.90 3.02
C LEU A 238 2.03 -10.68 1.52
N ALA A 239 0.87 -11.12 1.04
CA ALA A 239 0.48 -10.95 -0.36
C ALA A 239 0.30 -9.49 -0.77
N ASP A 240 -0.27 -8.65 0.10
CA ASP A 240 -0.48 -7.22 -0.14
C ASP A 240 0.86 -6.47 -0.23
N TYR A 241 1.79 -6.74 0.69
CA TYR A 241 3.17 -6.23 0.62
C TYR A 241 3.89 -6.71 -0.66
N ALA A 242 3.84 -8.03 -0.90
CA ALA A 242 4.48 -8.64 -2.05
C ALA A 242 3.94 -8.04 -3.36
N THR A 243 2.64 -7.80 -3.48
CA THR A 243 2.01 -7.18 -4.65
C THR A 243 2.68 -5.84 -5.00
N MET A 244 2.83 -4.95 -4.01
CA MET A 244 3.43 -3.64 -4.22
C MET A 244 4.89 -3.72 -4.63
N ARG A 245 5.63 -4.68 -4.06
CA ARG A 245 7.05 -4.86 -4.33
C ARG A 245 7.33 -5.63 -5.63
N LEU A 246 6.39 -6.46 -6.07
CA LEU A 246 6.53 -7.30 -7.26
C LEU A 246 6.05 -6.60 -8.53
N PHE A 247 4.90 -5.91 -8.50
CA PHE A 247 4.29 -5.36 -9.72
C PHE A 247 4.72 -3.95 -10.08
N ALA A 248 5.52 -3.30 -9.24
CA ALA A 248 6.08 -1.99 -9.51
C ALA A 248 7.55 -1.94 -9.09
N TYR A 249 8.32 -1.05 -9.74
CA TYR A 249 9.71 -0.81 -9.35
C TYR A 249 9.77 0.22 -8.22
N THR A 250 9.44 -0.26 -7.02
CA THR A 250 9.26 0.55 -5.82
C THR A 250 10.36 0.31 -4.77
N GLU A 251 10.47 1.18 -3.79
CA GLU A 251 11.24 0.96 -2.56
C GLU A 251 10.35 1.40 -1.38
N PRO A 252 10.52 0.86 -0.16
CA PRO A 252 9.91 1.46 1.02
C PRO A 252 10.27 2.94 1.12
N PRO A 253 9.37 3.80 1.63
CA PRO A 253 9.62 5.23 1.73
C PRO A 253 10.81 5.52 2.65
N SER A 254 11.49 6.63 2.37
CA SER A 254 12.77 7.00 2.97
C SER A 254 12.68 7.35 4.46
N GLU A 255 11.58 7.97 4.92
CA GLU A 255 11.26 8.34 6.31
C GLU A 255 9.87 9.04 6.36
N ASP A 256 9.07 8.78 7.41
CA ASP A 256 7.78 9.42 7.78
C ASP A 256 6.97 10.10 6.66
N ASP A 257 6.68 9.34 5.61
CA ASP A 257 5.79 9.80 4.54
C ASP A 257 4.37 10.00 5.14
N PRO A 258 3.71 11.15 4.92
CA PRO A 258 2.36 11.42 5.44
C PRO A 258 1.29 10.45 4.90
N VAL A 259 1.63 9.65 3.90
CA VAL A 259 0.71 8.69 3.27
C VAL A 259 1.12 7.27 3.63
N ALA A 260 0.24 6.60 4.36
CA ALA A 260 0.45 5.21 4.75
C ALA A 260 0.49 4.26 3.53
N THR A 261 1.47 3.37 3.50
CA THR A 261 1.67 2.34 2.47
C THR A 261 2.00 1.00 3.13
N VAL A 262 1.53 -0.09 2.53
CA VAL A 262 1.89 -1.46 2.94
C VAL A 262 3.40 -1.73 2.79
N LEU A 263 4.13 -0.94 2.00
CA LEU A 263 5.57 -1.12 1.79
C LEU A 263 6.41 -1.00 3.08
N THR A 264 5.87 -0.40 4.15
CA THR A 264 6.54 -0.31 5.45
C THR A 264 6.37 -1.56 6.32
N LEU A 265 5.56 -2.54 5.90
CA LEU A 265 5.18 -3.72 6.69
C LEU A 265 6.37 -4.48 7.30
N PHE A 266 7.46 -4.61 6.54
CA PHE A 266 8.65 -5.38 6.92
C PHE A 266 9.87 -4.51 7.27
N ASN A 267 9.70 -3.19 7.36
CA ASN A 267 10.78 -2.31 7.83
C ASN A 267 11.13 -2.65 9.28
N ARG A 268 12.41 -2.77 9.60
CA ARG A 268 12.85 -3.22 10.93
C ARG A 268 12.50 -2.25 12.06
N ASN A 269 12.40 -0.96 11.73
CA ASN A 269 12.11 0.13 12.65
C ASN A 269 10.67 0.65 12.52
N ALA A 270 9.75 -0.13 11.93
CA ALA A 270 8.37 0.32 11.76
C ALA A 270 7.59 0.32 13.07
N ASP A 271 6.74 1.34 13.24
CA ASP A 271 5.77 1.42 14.33
C ASP A 271 4.69 0.32 14.21
N ASP A 272 4.00 0.06 15.32
CA ASP A 272 2.86 -0.87 15.40
C ASP A 272 1.64 -0.37 14.60
N SER A 273 1.60 0.92 14.25
CA SER A 273 0.57 1.51 13.39
C SER A 273 0.73 1.20 11.89
N ARG A 274 1.77 0.45 11.49
CA ARG A 274 2.05 0.15 10.07
C ARG A 274 0.88 -0.58 9.38
N PRO A 275 0.57 -0.27 8.11
CA PRO A 275 -0.51 -0.93 7.40
C PRO A 275 -0.24 -2.42 7.16
N LEU A 276 -1.15 -3.29 7.64
CA LEU A 276 -1.12 -4.74 7.37
C LEU A 276 -1.80 -5.14 6.07
N ARG A 277 -2.34 -4.18 5.32
CA ARG A 277 -3.08 -4.36 4.07
C ARG A 277 -2.68 -3.26 3.11
N MET A 278 -2.88 -3.49 1.82
CA MET A 278 -2.78 -2.42 0.83
C MET A 278 -3.73 -1.27 1.22
N THR A 279 -3.19 -0.06 1.28
CA THR A 279 -3.97 1.15 1.56
C THR A 279 -4.69 1.64 0.29
N ALA A 280 -5.52 2.66 0.41
CA ALA A 280 -6.12 3.31 -0.76
C ALA A 280 -5.05 3.86 -1.71
N PHE A 281 -3.96 4.39 -1.16
CA PHE A 281 -2.79 4.84 -1.91
C PHE A 281 -2.14 3.71 -2.71
N ASP A 282 -1.87 2.56 -2.09
CA ASP A 282 -1.24 1.41 -2.77
C ASP A 282 -2.06 0.94 -3.97
N ARG A 283 -3.38 0.81 -3.79
CA ARG A 283 -4.31 0.42 -4.86
C ARG A 283 -4.35 1.46 -5.98
N ALA A 284 -4.39 2.75 -5.62
CA ALA A 284 -4.42 3.84 -6.59
C ALA A 284 -3.13 3.91 -7.39
N TYR A 285 -1.99 3.72 -6.72
CA TYR A 285 -0.67 3.70 -7.33
C TYR A 285 -0.59 2.63 -8.42
N LEU A 286 -0.93 1.38 -8.11
CA LEU A 286 -0.88 0.30 -9.12
C LEU A 286 -1.88 0.53 -10.25
N ARG A 287 -3.11 0.96 -9.96
CA ARG A 287 -4.10 1.28 -11.00
C ARG A 287 -3.60 2.41 -11.92
N ALA A 288 -3.03 3.47 -11.36
CA ALA A 288 -2.49 4.59 -12.13
C ALA A 288 -1.29 4.15 -12.99
N LEU A 289 -0.38 3.35 -12.43
CA LEU A 289 0.77 2.79 -13.15
C LEU A 289 0.34 1.96 -14.36
N TYR A 290 -0.60 1.03 -14.17
CA TYR A 290 -1.00 0.10 -15.23
C TYR A 290 -2.00 0.68 -16.23
N ARG A 291 -2.77 1.72 -15.87
CA ARG A 291 -3.58 2.51 -16.82
C ARG A 291 -2.74 3.50 -17.63
N SER A 292 -1.58 3.91 -17.14
CA SER A 292 -0.69 4.83 -17.85
C SER A 292 -0.06 4.18 -19.09
N SER A 293 0.21 4.99 -20.12
CA SER A 293 0.97 4.55 -21.29
C SER A 293 2.39 4.11 -20.87
N PRO A 294 2.93 3.00 -21.42
CA PRO A 294 4.28 2.53 -21.10
C PRO A 294 5.39 3.51 -21.51
N THR A 295 5.07 4.44 -22.41
CA THR A 295 5.99 5.48 -22.90
C THR A 295 5.77 6.82 -22.21
N ARG A 296 4.90 6.91 -21.20
CA ARG A 296 4.65 8.16 -20.49
C ARG A 296 5.82 8.48 -19.55
N PRO A 297 6.35 9.71 -19.56
CA PRO A 297 7.35 10.11 -18.56
C PRO A 297 6.84 9.94 -17.12
N ALA A 298 7.68 9.43 -16.22
CA ALA A 298 7.36 9.13 -14.83
C ALA A 298 6.68 10.30 -14.10
N ARG A 299 7.24 11.51 -14.22
CA ARG A 299 6.69 12.73 -13.61
C ARG A 299 5.23 13.03 -13.98
N ILE A 300 4.80 12.61 -15.17
CA ILE A 300 3.43 12.79 -15.67
C ILE A 300 2.56 11.62 -15.24
N ALA A 301 3.08 10.38 -15.35
CA ALA A 301 2.36 9.17 -14.97
C ALA A 301 1.95 9.19 -13.48
N LEU A 302 2.83 9.66 -12.60
CA LEU A 302 2.55 9.79 -11.16
C LEU A 302 1.66 11.01 -10.81
N GLY A 303 1.42 11.92 -11.76
CA GLY A 303 0.64 13.14 -11.52
C GLY A 303 -0.85 12.89 -11.29
N ASN A 304 -1.38 11.78 -11.79
CA ASN A 304 -2.81 11.44 -11.77
C ASN A 304 -3.17 10.42 -10.68
N ILE A 305 -2.27 10.15 -9.72
CA ILE A 305 -2.51 9.16 -8.66
C ILE A 305 -3.62 9.61 -7.71
N SER A 306 -3.68 10.90 -7.39
CA SER A 306 -4.72 11.44 -6.52
C SER A 306 -6.12 11.26 -7.12
N ASP A 307 -6.28 11.52 -8.43
CA ASP A 307 -7.54 11.24 -9.14
C ASP A 307 -7.91 9.74 -9.06
N ALA A 308 -6.92 8.86 -9.15
CA ALA A 308 -7.14 7.43 -9.01
C ALA A 308 -7.58 7.04 -7.58
N MET A 309 -7.06 7.71 -6.54
CA MET A 309 -7.49 7.52 -5.15
C MET A 309 -8.96 7.92 -4.97
N GLU A 310 -9.37 9.09 -5.47
CA GLU A 310 -10.77 9.55 -5.38
C GLU A 310 -11.75 8.55 -6.02
N THR A 311 -11.35 7.91 -7.12
CA THR A 311 -12.18 6.87 -7.77
C THR A 311 -12.22 5.53 -7.03
N ILE A 312 -11.28 5.25 -6.12
CA ILE A 312 -11.29 4.04 -5.29
C ILE A 312 -12.27 4.18 -4.13
N ASP A 313 -12.40 5.39 -3.59
CA ASP A 313 -13.24 5.67 -2.43
C ASP A 313 -14.73 5.85 -2.80
N THR A 314 -15.05 5.81 -4.09
CA THR A 314 -16.43 5.84 -4.59
C THR A 314 -16.88 4.41 -4.94
N PRO A 315 -17.89 3.83 -4.24
CA PRO A 315 -18.34 2.45 -4.42
C PRO A 315 -19.01 2.18 -5.78
#